data_AF-A0A925BMC9-F1
#
_entry.id   AF-A0A925BMC9-F1
#
_cell.length_a   1.000
_cell.length_b   1.000
_cell.length_c   1.000
_cell.angle_alpha   90.00
_cell.angle_beta   90.00
_cell.angle_gamma   90.00
#
_symmetry.space_group_name_H-M   'P 1'
#
loop_
_entity.id
_entity.type
_entity.pdbx_description
1 polymer ?
#
loop_
_entity_poly.entity_id
_entity_poly.type
_entity_poly.pdbx_seq_one_letter_code
_entity_poly.pdbx_strand_id
1 'polypeptide(L)' 'MNVPVDPKASLSLQATAYHEAGHAVIALALGRAVQRVSILPGHAWLGRCEFQKGRIRPSEDWLEREILISLAGAA' A
#
# COMPACT_ATOMS: atom_id res chain seq x y z
N MET A 1 9.67 -21.06 -19.69
CA MET A 1 9.62 -20.01 -20.73
C MET A 1 9.90 -18.68 -20.04
N ASN A 2 11.06 -18.06 -20.29
CA ASN A 2 11.30 -16.69 -19.83
C ASN A 2 10.69 -15.75 -20.85
N VAL A 3 9.57 -15.13 -20.51
CA VAL A 3 9.07 -13.98 -21.27
C VAL A 3 10.03 -12.83 -20.96
N PRO A 4 10.64 -12.20 -21.99
CA PRO A 4 11.45 -11.01 -21.74
C PRO A 4 10.51 -9.93 -21.21
N VAL A 5 10.66 -9.58 -19.94
CA VAL A 5 9.96 -8.45 -19.33
C VAL A 5 10.75 -7.19 -19.68
N ASP A 6 10.06 -6.20 -20.23
CA ASP A 6 10.69 -4.92 -20.49
C ASP A 6 11.29 -4.35 -19.20
N PRO A 7 12.58 -3.97 -19.17
CA PRO A 7 13.23 -3.49 -17.95
C PRO A 7 12.52 -2.29 -17.33
N LYS A 8 11.98 -1.39 -18.16
CA LYS A 8 11.18 -0.24 -17.70
C LYS A 8 9.88 -0.67 -17.02
N ALA A 9 9.21 -1.71 -17.53
CA ALA A 9 8.02 -2.26 -16.89
C ALA A 9 8.37 -2.92 -15.55
N SER A 10 9.52 -3.60 -15.47
CA SER A 10 10.00 -4.19 -14.21
C SER A 10 10.32 -3.14 -13.13
N LEU A 11 10.94 -2.01 -13.52
CA LEU A 11 11.21 -0.89 -12.61
C LEU A 11 9.91 -0.21 -12.14
N SER A 12 8.95 -0.02 -13.05
CA SER A 12 7.63 0.50 -12.68
C SER A 12 6.91 -0.43 -11.71
N LEU A 13 6.99 -1.74 -11.90
CA LEU A 13 6.38 -2.73 -11.02
C LEU A 13 7.04 -2.73 -9.63
N GLN A 14 8.36 -2.62 -9.58
CA GLN A 14 9.10 -2.51 -8.32
C GLN A 14 8.74 -1.22 -7.56
N ALA A 15 8.61 -0.08 -8.26
CA ALA A 15 8.17 1.17 -7.65
C ALA A 15 6.75 1.04 -7.07
N THR A 16 5.82 0.43 -7.80
CA THR A 16 4.48 0.11 -7.27
C THR A 16 4.55 -0.81 -6.05
N ALA A 17 5.42 -1.82 -6.06
CA ALA A 17 5.58 -2.71 -4.92
C ALA A 17 6.04 -1.97 -3.65
N TYR A 18 7.03 -1.07 -3.77
CA TYR A 18 7.49 -0.27 -2.64
C TYR A 18 6.42 0.73 -2.18
N HIS A 19 5.70 1.36 -3.10
CA HIS A 19 4.60 2.28 -2.79
C HIS A 19 3.52 1.61 -1.93
N GLU A 20 3.02 0.45 -2.37
CA GLU A 20 1.99 -0.27 -1.62
C GLU A 20 2.50 -0.85 -0.30
N ALA A 21 3.79 -1.26 -0.26
CA ALA A 21 4.43 -1.72 0.96
C ALA A 21 4.57 -0.60 2.00
N GLY A 22 4.87 0.64 1.58
CA GLY A 22 4.94 1.79 2.49
C GLY A 22 3.64 2.00 3.27
N HIS A 23 2.51 2.01 2.55
CA HIS A 23 1.18 2.06 3.18
C HIS A 23 0.95 0.92 4.16
N ALA A 24 1.29 -0.32 3.77
CA ALA A 24 1.08 -1.50 4.60
C ALA A 24 1.93 -1.51 5.88
N VAL A 25 3.22 -1.18 5.77
CA VAL A 25 4.17 -1.17 6.89
C VAL A 25 3.75 -0.15 7.94
N ILE A 26 3.45 1.09 7.53
CA ILE A 26 3.04 2.13 8.47
C ILE A 26 1.67 1.82 9.07
N ALA A 27 0.73 1.27 8.30
CA ALA A 27 -0.56 0.84 8.83
C ALA A 27 -0.39 -0.21 9.94
N LEU A 28 0.43 -1.24 9.70
CA LEU A 28 0.69 -2.28 10.69
C LEU A 28 1.41 -1.73 11.93
N ALA A 29 2.40 -0.86 11.75
CA ALA A 29 3.14 -0.22 12.85
C ALA A 29 2.22 0.62 13.75
N LEU A 30 1.21 1.28 13.17
CA LEU A 30 0.22 2.10 13.89
C LEU A 30 -1.03 1.30 14.31
N GLY A 31 -0.96 -0.04 14.28
CA GLY A 31 -2.02 -0.92 14.77
C GLY A 31 -3.28 -0.96 13.88
N ARG A 32 -3.19 -0.52 12.63
CA ARG A 32 -4.26 -0.61 11.63
C ARG A 32 -4.10 -1.90 10.82
N ALA A 33 -5.15 -2.73 10.83
CA ALA A 33 -5.13 -4.01 10.15
C ALA A 33 -5.18 -3.85 8.61
N VAL A 34 -4.21 -4.46 7.94
CA VAL A 34 -4.17 -4.60 6.48
C VAL A 34 -4.90 -5.89 6.10
N GLN A 35 -5.88 -5.79 5.21
CA GLN A 35 -6.64 -6.93 4.70
C GLN A 35 -5.95 -7.57 3.49
N ARG A 36 -5.39 -6.75 2.59
CA ARG A 36 -4.74 -7.22 1.36
C ARG A 36 -3.79 -6.15 0.81
N VAL A 37 -2.71 -6.60 0.18
CA VAL A 37 -1.82 -5.76 -0.63
C VAL A 37 -1.66 -6.40 -2.01
N SER A 38 -1.69 -5.60 -3.07
CA SER A 38 -1.63 -6.06 -4.45
C SER A 38 -0.83 -5.08 -5.31
N ILE A 39 0.06 -5.60 -6.15
CA ILE A 39 0.77 -4.81 -7.18
C ILE A 39 0.15 -4.99 -8.58
N LEU A 40 -0.94 -5.75 -8.66
CA LEU A 40 -1.70 -5.90 -9.89
C LEU A 40 -2.55 -4.65 -10.14
N PRO A 41 -2.49 -4.06 -11.35
CA PRO A 41 -3.24 -2.87 -11.67
C PRO A 41 -4.74 -3.17 -11.75
N GLY A 42 -5.55 -2.16 -11.43
CA GLY A 42 -6.98 -2.12 -11.71
C GLY A 42 -7.32 -1.01 -12.71
N HIS A 43 -8.60 -0.67 -12.81
CA HIS A 43 -9.07 0.34 -13.78
C HIS A 43 -8.51 1.75 -13.52
N ALA A 44 -8.23 2.10 -12.26
CA ALA A 44 -7.81 3.44 -11.87
C ALA A 44 -6.61 3.47 -10.92
N TRP A 45 -5.91 2.35 -10.75
CA TRP A 45 -4.78 2.23 -9.83
C TRP A 45 -3.76 1.22 -10.33
N LEU A 46 -2.48 1.45 -10.02
CA LEU A 46 -1.37 0.57 -10.41
C LEU A 46 -1.11 -0.55 -9.38
N GLY A 47 -1.48 -0.31 -8.13
CA GLY A 47 -1.48 -1.25 -7.01
C GLY A 47 -2.62 -0.91 -6.06
N ARG A 48 -2.76 -1.69 -4.98
CA ARG A 48 -3.76 -1.42 -3.94
C ARG A 48 -3.40 -2.04 -2.59
N CYS A 49 -3.40 -1.21 -1.55
CA CYS A 49 -3.38 -1.59 -0.15
C CYS A 49 -4.78 -1.41 0.47
N GLU A 50 -5.40 -2.50 0.91
CA GLU A 50 -6.75 -2.54 1.46
C GLU A 50 -6.72 -2.76 2.98
N PHE A 51 -7.45 -1.95 3.73
CA PHE A 51 -7.55 -2.05 5.19
C PHE A 51 -8.82 -2.79 5.63
N GLN A 52 -8.73 -3.53 6.73
CA GLN A 52 -9.88 -4.28 7.27
C GLN A 52 -10.95 -3.31 7.81
N LYS A 53 -12.19 -3.42 7.29
CA LYS A 53 -13.34 -2.63 7.77
C LYS A 53 -13.82 -3.12 9.15
N GLY A 54 -14.41 -2.22 9.94
CA GLY A 54 -15.06 -2.53 11.22
C GLY A 54 -14.12 -2.74 12.40
N ARG A 55 -12.80 -2.76 12.19
CA ARG A 55 -11.78 -2.82 13.26
C ARG A 55 -11.18 -1.44 13.50
N ILE A 56 -12.02 -0.47 13.84
CA ILE A 56 -11.58 0.87 14.20
C ILE A 56 -11.36 0.87 15.71
N ARG A 57 -10.10 0.91 16.16
CA ARG A 57 -9.81 1.35 17.53
C ARG A 57 -9.93 2.89 17.54
N PRO A 58 -10.88 3.47 18.29
CA PRO A 58 -10.89 4.91 18.49
C PRO A 58 -9.60 5.28 19.24
N SER A 59 -8.83 6.20 18.66
CA SER A 59 -7.67 6.84 19.27
C SER A 59 -7.81 8.34 19.08
N GLU A 60 -7.31 9.15 20.02
CA GLU A 60 -7.31 10.61 19.90
C GLU A 60 -6.59 11.05 18.61
N ASP A 61 -5.52 10.36 18.23
CA ASP A 61 -4.69 10.69 17.06
C ASP A 61 -5.10 9.95 15.77
N TRP A 62 -6.37 9.60 15.63
CA TRP A 62 -6.82 8.82 14.47
C TRP A 62 -6.52 9.52 13.15
N LEU A 63 -6.65 10.84 13.08
CA LEU A 63 -6.42 11.62 11.87
C LEU A 63 -4.93 11.61 11.47
N GLU A 64 -4.04 11.83 12.43
CA GLU A 64 -2.59 11.78 12.20
C GLU A 64 -2.20 10.40 11.67
N ARG A 65 -2.72 9.33 12.27
CA ARG A 65 -2.50 7.96 11.77
C ARG A 65 -2.92 7.83 10.30
N GLU A 66 -4.10 8.28 9.92
CA GLU A 66 -4.56 8.16 8.54
C GLU A 66 -3.71 9.00 7.56
N ILE A 67 -3.23 10.17 7.98
CA ILE A 67 -2.32 11.00 7.19
C ILE A 67 -0.98 10.27 6.98
N LEU A 68 -0.38 9.75 8.06
CA LEU A 68 0.88 9.02 8.00
C LEU A 68 0.77 7.79 7.08
N ILE A 69 -0.32 7.01 7.23
CA ILE A 69 -0.57 5.86 6.36
C ILE A 69 -0.74 6.30 4.90
N SER A 70 -1.48 7.38 4.63
CA SER A 70 -1.77 7.85 3.27
C SER A 70 -0.53 8.41 2.55
N LEU A 71 0.45 8.93 3.29
CA LEU A 71 1.68 9.49 2.72
C LEU A 71 2.81 8.46 2.64
N ALA A 72 2.73 7.36 3.38
CA ALA A 72 3.80 6.37 3.51
C ALA A 72 4.25 5.72 2.19
N GLY A 73 3.36 5.61 1.20
CA GLY A 73 3.73 5.05 -0.11
C GLY A 73 4.55 5.98 -0.99
N ALA A 74 4.61 7.27 -0.67
CA ALA A 74 5.40 8.25 -1.42
C ALA A 74 6.75 8.57 -0.77
N ALA A 75 6.96 8.11 0.47
CA ALA A 75 8.16 8.39 1.28
C ALA A 75 9.38 7.57 0.87
#